data_AF-A0A844MYQ4-F1
#
_entry.id   AF-A0A844MYQ4-F1
#
_cell.length_a   1.000
_cell.length_b   1.000
_cell.length_c   1.000
_cell.angle_alpha   90.00
_cell.angle_beta   90.00
_cell.angle_gamma   90.00
#
_symmetry.space_group_name_H-M   'P 1'
#
loop_
_entity.id
_entity.type
_entity.pdbx_description
1 polymer ?
#
loop_
_entity_poly.entity_id
_entity_poly.type
_entity_poly.pdbx_seq_one_letter_code
_entity_poly.pdbx_strand_id
1 'polypeptide(L)'
;MSVEAYAILDGGGVKGAALVGCLKAAAEQGIKFIGYGGTSAGSIVALLANVGYSPEEIRKIMVEEINFHDFLDDAERKLQRFKQLPQNLAKSISKDLVLLKNLDLINELRQNFGFCNGNKLTHFLLKKIQNSQKVENSESSLKEQLKNATDITFQNLKDIGCFPLKIVASDVTSHKAVVYPQGEGEEALNYSVIKAVRASISYPFVFTPVIEGDRVLVDGGLSSNLPVFLFKEEQRKNSKPVIAFDLYSQDNPKSSHTKHKYEFGQFCADMLSTIIDSSDDLLRSVTDKVYHVRVPIPASVKTLDFSIDVELRENLFYRGYSATASFLALNLPQWKKATNTIEQLQALHAPPYLVKPTLKTIVREIEESTNLRNCRSYIMLPKEENRFAIAYQYKMDEDPDVDWQIDRNNKGAWGESWRERKFFLLNVKNLKQEPSVFNMTKPQVNKIPKDRKTIVTVPIFNWKTITEITEEDLEKMIQLETTNFQKIIDNYELIGILTLDTATEIEEVLNSQDMLTQIYRTMMVGASILSGTLK
;
A
#
# COMPACT_ATOMS: atom_id res chain seq x y z
N MET A 1 -13.64 16.49 11.74
CA MET A 1 -12.63 16.33 10.68
C MET A 1 -12.75 14.93 10.12
N SER A 2 -12.99 14.80 8.82
CA SER A 2 -12.87 13.53 8.08
C SER A 2 -11.43 13.33 7.66
N VAL A 3 -10.90 12.10 7.75
CA VAL A 3 -9.56 11.76 7.28
C VAL A 3 -9.68 11.21 5.87
N GLU A 4 -8.96 11.78 4.91
CA GLU A 4 -8.92 11.28 3.54
C GLU A 4 -7.89 10.17 3.40
N ALA A 5 -8.24 9.07 2.74
CA ALA A 5 -7.37 7.90 2.58
C ALA A 5 -7.62 7.18 1.24
N TYR A 6 -6.72 6.28 0.88
CA TYR A 6 -6.92 5.31 -0.20
C TYR A 6 -7.30 3.95 0.36
N ALA A 7 -8.25 3.25 -0.25
CA ALA A 7 -8.63 1.89 0.13
C ALA A 7 -7.95 0.87 -0.79
N ILE A 8 -7.35 -0.17 -0.22
CA ILE A 8 -6.90 -1.36 -0.95
C ILE A 8 -7.64 -2.57 -0.38
N LEU A 9 -8.29 -3.31 -1.27
CA LEU A 9 -9.21 -4.39 -0.94
C LEU A 9 -8.64 -5.70 -1.47
N ASP A 10 -8.35 -6.61 -0.55
CA ASP A 10 -7.77 -7.92 -0.84
C ASP A 10 -8.67 -8.80 -1.72
N GLY A 11 -8.06 -9.78 -2.39
CA GLY A 11 -8.79 -10.86 -3.03
C GLY A 11 -9.24 -11.91 -2.01
N GLY A 12 -10.41 -12.49 -2.23
CA GLY A 12 -10.95 -13.48 -1.28
C GLY A 12 -12.17 -14.26 -1.75
N GLY A 13 -12.53 -14.17 -3.04
CA GLY A 13 -13.72 -14.84 -3.57
C GLY A 13 -14.97 -14.53 -2.74
N VAL A 14 -15.58 -15.57 -2.18
CA VAL A 14 -16.79 -15.43 -1.34
C VAL A 14 -16.57 -14.67 -0.02
N LYS A 15 -15.32 -14.48 0.41
CA LYS A 15 -14.94 -13.70 1.60
C LYS A 15 -15.16 -12.19 1.41
N GLY A 16 -15.48 -11.73 0.20
CA GLY A 16 -15.64 -10.31 -0.13
C GLY A 16 -16.65 -9.54 0.71
N ALA A 17 -17.64 -10.20 1.33
CA ALA A 17 -18.58 -9.57 2.27
C ALA A 17 -17.87 -8.91 3.47
N ALA A 18 -16.75 -9.48 3.93
CA ALA A 18 -15.95 -8.89 5.00
C ALA A 18 -15.36 -7.53 4.62
N LEU A 19 -14.91 -7.36 3.37
CA LEU A 19 -14.37 -6.10 2.88
C LEU A 19 -15.41 -4.98 2.91
N VAL A 20 -16.67 -5.31 2.67
CA VAL A 20 -17.78 -4.34 2.77
C VAL A 20 -17.96 -3.85 4.21
N GLY A 21 -17.91 -4.78 5.17
CA GLY A 21 -17.93 -4.43 6.60
C GLY A 21 -16.80 -3.49 6.98
N CYS A 22 -15.61 -3.70 6.40
CA CYS A 22 -14.47 -2.81 6.61
C CYS A 22 -14.73 -1.40 6.09
N LEU A 23 -15.25 -1.26 4.88
CA LEU A 23 -15.61 0.04 4.31
C LEU A 23 -16.68 0.75 5.16
N LYS A 24 -17.66 0.01 5.69
CA LYS A 24 -18.68 0.56 6.60
C LYS A 24 -18.05 1.13 7.87
N ALA A 25 -17.25 0.33 8.58
CA ALA A 25 -16.60 0.76 9.80
C ALA A 25 -15.69 1.98 9.58
N ALA A 26 -14.95 2.01 8.47
CA ALA A 26 -14.13 3.14 8.09
C ALA A 26 -14.97 4.41 7.85
N ALA A 27 -16.07 4.30 7.11
CA ALA A 27 -16.97 5.42 6.83
C ALA A 27 -17.60 5.99 8.12
N GLU A 28 -18.13 5.14 9.01
CA GLU A 28 -18.74 5.55 10.29
C GLU A 28 -17.73 6.22 11.22
N GLN A 29 -16.47 5.81 11.13
CA GLN A 29 -15.37 6.42 11.89
C GLN A 29 -14.81 7.70 11.23
N GLY A 30 -15.39 8.16 10.11
CA GLY A 30 -15.04 9.41 9.46
C GLY A 30 -13.86 9.32 8.48
N ILE A 31 -13.52 8.12 8.00
CA ILE A 31 -12.62 7.95 6.86
C ILE A 31 -13.41 8.23 5.58
N LYS A 32 -12.85 9.09 4.73
CA LYS A 32 -13.35 9.37 3.38
C LYS A 32 -12.35 8.83 2.38
N PHE A 33 -12.72 7.78 1.65
CA PHE A 33 -11.83 7.24 0.62
C PHE A 33 -11.83 8.11 -0.63
N ILE A 34 -10.63 8.47 -1.08
CA ILE A 34 -10.36 9.29 -2.28
C ILE A 34 -9.72 8.46 -3.41
N GLY A 35 -9.84 7.14 -3.33
CA GLY A 35 -9.44 6.18 -4.35
C GLY A 35 -9.55 4.76 -3.82
N TYR A 36 -9.78 3.82 -4.74
CA TYR A 36 -10.05 2.42 -4.42
C TYR A 36 -9.21 1.51 -5.30
N GLY A 37 -8.57 0.51 -4.69
CA GLY A 37 -7.78 -0.50 -5.35
C GLY A 37 -8.26 -1.88 -4.92
N GLY A 38 -8.25 -2.87 -5.81
CA GLY A 38 -8.56 -4.22 -5.38
C GLY A 38 -8.24 -5.32 -6.38
N THR A 39 -8.21 -6.54 -5.83
CA THR A 39 -7.97 -7.79 -6.54
C THR A 39 -9.17 -8.72 -6.38
N SER A 40 -9.54 -9.46 -7.42
CA SER A 40 -10.61 -10.47 -7.39
C SER A 40 -11.91 -9.92 -6.77
N ALA A 41 -12.47 -10.54 -5.74
CA ALA A 41 -13.64 -10.02 -5.03
C ALA A 41 -13.46 -8.58 -4.50
N GLY A 42 -12.25 -8.20 -4.09
CA GLY A 42 -11.92 -6.83 -3.71
C GLY A 42 -12.06 -5.84 -4.85
N SER A 43 -11.81 -6.25 -6.11
CA SER A 43 -12.02 -5.39 -7.29
C SER A 43 -13.50 -5.07 -7.53
N ILE A 44 -14.41 -6.02 -7.23
CA ILE A 44 -15.86 -5.80 -7.31
C ILE A 44 -16.30 -4.79 -6.24
N VAL A 45 -15.86 -5.00 -4.99
CA VAL A 45 -16.19 -4.09 -3.88
C VAL A 45 -15.60 -2.70 -4.14
N ALA A 46 -14.37 -2.61 -4.66
CA ALA A 46 -13.72 -1.36 -5.05
C ALA A 46 -14.53 -0.62 -6.12
N LEU A 47 -14.96 -1.31 -7.18
CA LEU A 47 -15.78 -0.74 -8.24
C LEU A 47 -17.12 -0.21 -7.71
N LEU A 48 -17.85 -1.00 -6.93
CA LEU A 48 -19.15 -0.60 -6.38
C LEU A 48 -19.02 0.64 -5.47
N ALA A 49 -18.02 0.66 -4.59
CA ALA A 49 -17.74 1.83 -3.75
C ALA A 49 -17.31 3.05 -4.59
N ASN A 50 -16.53 2.84 -5.64
CA ASN A 50 -16.05 3.88 -6.54
C ASN A 50 -17.18 4.60 -7.30
N VAL A 51 -18.19 3.84 -7.76
CA VAL A 51 -19.38 4.40 -8.44
C VAL A 51 -20.44 4.93 -7.46
N GLY A 52 -20.13 4.96 -6.17
CA GLY A 52 -20.93 5.67 -5.17
C GLY A 52 -21.99 4.84 -4.46
N TYR A 53 -21.93 3.51 -4.51
CA TYR A 53 -22.75 2.69 -3.61
C TYR A 53 -22.27 2.85 -2.16
N SER A 54 -23.22 3.06 -1.25
CA SER A 54 -22.97 3.06 0.18
C SER A 54 -22.61 1.66 0.70
N PRO A 55 -21.89 1.53 1.82
CA PRO A 55 -21.56 0.23 2.38
C PRO A 55 -22.77 -0.68 2.65
N GLU A 56 -23.93 -0.12 2.98
CA GLU A 56 -25.17 -0.90 3.13
C GLU A 56 -25.74 -1.41 1.81
N GLU A 57 -25.69 -0.61 0.74
CA GLU A 57 -26.11 -1.06 -0.58
C GLU A 57 -25.16 -2.14 -1.11
N ILE A 58 -23.85 -1.98 -0.89
CA ILE A 58 -22.86 -3.00 -1.24
C ILE A 58 -23.08 -4.27 -0.39
N ARG A 59 -23.42 -4.15 0.89
CA ARG A 59 -23.74 -5.30 1.76
C ARG A 59 -24.90 -6.07 1.16
N LYS A 60 -26.00 -5.39 0.87
CA LYS A 60 -27.17 -6.00 0.22
C LYS A 60 -26.79 -6.70 -1.08
N ILE A 61 -25.98 -6.05 -1.91
CA ILE A 61 -25.48 -6.65 -3.15
C ILE A 61 -24.68 -7.93 -2.86
N MET A 62 -23.69 -7.89 -1.98
CA MET A 62 -22.76 -9.01 -1.75
C MET A 62 -23.39 -10.17 -0.94
N VAL A 63 -24.31 -9.86 -0.03
CA VAL A 63 -24.93 -10.83 0.90
C VAL A 63 -26.26 -11.38 0.36
N GLU A 64 -27.07 -10.55 -0.29
CA GLU A 64 -28.44 -10.91 -0.67
C GLU A 64 -28.59 -11.11 -2.20
N GLU A 65 -28.03 -10.23 -3.03
CA GLU A 65 -28.26 -10.24 -4.47
C GLU A 65 -27.28 -11.10 -5.26
N ILE A 66 -26.01 -11.12 -4.84
CA ILE A 66 -24.99 -11.95 -5.47
C ILE A 66 -25.26 -13.39 -5.08
N ASN A 67 -25.77 -14.15 -6.03
CA ASN A 67 -25.81 -15.59 -5.96
C ASN A 67 -24.68 -16.13 -6.83
N PHE A 68 -23.61 -16.60 -6.19
CA PHE A 68 -22.46 -17.13 -6.91
C PHE A 68 -22.82 -18.33 -7.80
N HIS A 69 -23.87 -19.10 -7.46
CA HIS A 69 -24.40 -20.15 -8.33
C HIS A 69 -24.91 -19.59 -9.66
N ASP A 70 -25.61 -18.45 -9.64
CA ASP A 70 -26.15 -17.84 -10.85
C ASP A 70 -25.06 -17.35 -11.79
N PHE A 71 -23.90 -16.96 -11.24
CA PHE A 71 -22.72 -16.55 -12.01
C PHE A 71 -21.87 -17.72 -12.52
N LEU A 72 -22.05 -18.91 -11.96
CA LEU A 72 -21.31 -20.10 -12.35
C LEU A 72 -22.01 -20.91 -13.44
N ASP A 73 -23.25 -20.59 -13.85
CA ASP A 73 -23.96 -21.35 -14.89
C ASP A 73 -23.91 -22.88 -14.61
N ASP A 74 -23.63 -23.71 -15.62
CA ASP A 74 -23.35 -25.14 -15.47
C ASP A 74 -21.94 -25.44 -14.90
N ALA A 75 -21.08 -24.43 -14.73
CA ALA A 75 -19.69 -24.60 -14.32
C ALA A 75 -19.56 -25.29 -12.97
N GLU A 76 -20.48 -25.04 -12.03
CA GLU A 76 -20.45 -25.74 -10.74
C GLU A 76 -20.68 -27.25 -10.90
N ARG A 77 -21.70 -27.63 -11.69
CA ARG A 77 -21.96 -29.04 -12.00
C ARG A 77 -20.78 -29.66 -12.75
N LYS A 78 -20.16 -28.93 -13.67
CA LYS A 78 -18.95 -29.35 -14.40
C LYS A 78 -17.74 -29.51 -13.47
N LEU A 79 -17.53 -28.56 -12.54
CA LEU A 79 -16.49 -28.60 -11.52
C LEU A 79 -16.69 -29.79 -10.57
N GLN A 80 -17.92 -30.09 -10.14
CA GLN A 80 -18.20 -31.27 -9.32
C GLN A 80 -17.94 -32.57 -10.08
N ARG A 81 -18.41 -32.67 -11.34
CA ARG A 81 -18.10 -33.82 -12.22
C ARG A 81 -16.60 -34.00 -12.42
N PHE A 82 -15.86 -32.90 -12.59
CA PHE A 82 -14.41 -32.90 -12.73
C PHE A 82 -13.68 -33.28 -11.44
N LYS A 83 -14.13 -32.80 -10.27
CA LYS A 83 -13.58 -33.21 -8.96
C LYS A 83 -13.79 -34.69 -8.69
N GLN A 84 -14.90 -35.28 -9.13
CA GLN A 84 -15.22 -36.70 -8.92
C GLN A 84 -14.58 -37.62 -9.96
N LEU A 85 -14.07 -37.07 -11.07
CA LEU A 85 -13.49 -37.79 -12.20
C LEU A 85 -12.33 -38.72 -11.81
N PRO A 86 -11.35 -38.31 -10.99
CA PRO A 86 -10.26 -39.18 -10.53
C PRO A 86 -10.78 -40.39 -9.73
N GLN A 87 -11.74 -40.17 -8.83
CA GLN A 87 -12.35 -41.24 -8.04
C GLN A 87 -13.19 -42.18 -8.91
N ASN A 88 -13.93 -41.64 -9.86
CA ASN A 88 -14.71 -42.42 -10.82
C ASN A 88 -13.80 -43.25 -11.74
N LEU A 89 -12.65 -42.70 -12.16
CA LEU A 89 -11.62 -43.44 -12.92
C LEU A 89 -10.96 -44.54 -12.08
N ALA A 90 -10.72 -44.28 -10.80
CA ALA A 90 -10.12 -45.25 -9.88
C ALA A 90 -11.06 -46.42 -9.55
N LYS A 91 -12.37 -46.17 -9.49
CA LYS A 91 -13.41 -47.17 -9.15
C LYS A 91 -13.98 -47.91 -10.36
N SER A 92 -13.78 -47.41 -11.58
CA SER A 92 -14.44 -47.97 -12.77
C SER A 92 -13.62 -49.05 -13.47
N ILE A 93 -14.32 -50.09 -13.92
CA ILE A 93 -13.75 -51.25 -14.64
C ILE A 93 -13.27 -50.84 -16.04
N SER A 94 -13.89 -49.82 -16.65
CA SER A 94 -13.53 -49.33 -17.98
C SER A 94 -13.23 -47.84 -17.94
N LYS A 95 -11.94 -47.52 -17.74
CA LYS A 95 -11.43 -46.15 -17.66
C LYS A 95 -11.71 -45.34 -18.92
N ASP A 96 -11.64 -45.98 -20.08
CA ASP A 96 -11.91 -45.36 -21.38
C ASP A 96 -13.36 -44.88 -21.48
N LEU A 97 -14.32 -45.64 -20.93
CA LEU A 97 -15.73 -45.26 -20.91
C LEU A 97 -15.97 -44.04 -20.01
N VAL A 98 -15.24 -43.93 -18.89
CA VAL A 98 -15.31 -42.76 -17.98
C VAL A 98 -14.68 -41.54 -18.64
N LEU A 99 -13.57 -41.70 -19.35
CA LEU A 99 -12.95 -40.63 -20.14
C LEU A 99 -13.89 -40.18 -21.26
N LEU A 100 -14.46 -41.11 -22.05
CA LEU A 100 -15.44 -40.83 -23.12
C LEU A 100 -16.65 -40.04 -22.59
N LYS A 101 -17.17 -40.41 -21.42
CA LYS A 101 -18.30 -39.71 -20.76
C LYS A 101 -17.97 -38.31 -20.24
N ASN A 102 -16.69 -37.96 -20.14
CA ASN A 102 -16.22 -36.66 -19.67
C ASN A 102 -15.30 -35.96 -20.68
N LEU A 103 -15.29 -36.39 -21.94
CA LEU A 103 -14.52 -35.75 -23.03
C LEU A 103 -14.98 -34.31 -23.26
N ASP A 104 -16.26 -34.01 -23.03
CA ASP A 104 -16.82 -32.65 -23.03
C ASP A 104 -16.04 -31.74 -22.06
N LEU A 105 -15.90 -32.17 -20.81
CA LEU A 105 -15.18 -31.42 -19.76
C LEU A 105 -13.70 -31.27 -20.06
N ILE A 106 -13.06 -32.33 -20.55
CA ILE A 106 -11.63 -32.33 -20.87
C ILE A 106 -11.34 -31.42 -22.06
N ASN A 107 -12.16 -31.48 -23.11
CA ASN A 107 -12.01 -30.60 -24.26
C ASN A 107 -12.30 -29.14 -23.91
N GLU A 108 -13.30 -28.87 -23.08
CA GLU A 108 -13.64 -27.52 -22.64
C GLU A 108 -12.53 -26.90 -21.78
N LEU A 109 -11.94 -27.65 -20.84
CA LEU A 109 -10.75 -27.19 -20.12
C LEU A 109 -9.54 -27.03 -21.03
N ARG A 110 -9.35 -27.93 -22.00
CA ARG A 110 -8.22 -27.87 -22.94
C ARG A 110 -8.32 -26.67 -23.88
N GLN A 111 -9.52 -26.28 -24.29
CA GLN A 111 -9.76 -25.20 -25.24
C GLN A 111 -9.95 -23.85 -24.55
N ASN A 112 -10.67 -23.82 -23.43
CA ASN A 112 -11.12 -22.59 -22.78
C ASN A 112 -10.46 -22.33 -21.42
N PHE A 113 -9.69 -23.29 -20.88
CA PHE A 113 -8.99 -23.20 -19.59
C PHE A 113 -9.89 -22.88 -18.37
N GLY A 114 -11.21 -22.95 -18.53
CA GLY A 114 -12.22 -22.69 -17.50
C GLY A 114 -13.61 -23.09 -17.98
N PHE A 115 -14.56 -23.19 -17.03
CA PHE A 115 -15.91 -23.70 -17.28
C PHE A 115 -16.99 -22.60 -17.34
N CYS A 116 -16.69 -21.39 -16.87
CA CYS A 116 -17.60 -20.24 -16.89
C CYS A 116 -17.01 -19.07 -17.69
N ASN A 117 -17.75 -18.55 -18.68
CA ASN A 117 -17.29 -17.41 -19.48
C ASN A 117 -17.47 -16.05 -18.76
N GLY A 118 -18.30 -16.00 -17.71
CA GLY A 118 -18.52 -14.83 -16.87
C GLY A 118 -19.36 -13.71 -17.51
N ASN A 119 -20.07 -13.98 -18.61
CA ASN A 119 -20.94 -13.00 -19.28
C ASN A 119 -22.03 -12.44 -18.36
N LYS A 120 -22.63 -13.29 -17.51
CA LYS A 120 -23.63 -12.85 -16.52
C LYS A 120 -23.04 -11.84 -15.53
N LEU A 121 -21.80 -12.06 -15.11
CA LEU A 121 -21.08 -11.18 -14.19
C LEU A 121 -20.74 -9.85 -14.87
N THR A 122 -20.27 -9.87 -16.12
CA THR A 122 -20.09 -8.67 -16.95
C THR A 122 -21.38 -7.87 -17.06
N HIS A 123 -22.51 -8.51 -17.38
CA HIS A 123 -23.80 -7.83 -17.47
C HIS A 123 -24.27 -7.27 -16.13
N PHE A 124 -24.11 -8.03 -15.05
CA PHE A 124 -24.43 -7.60 -13.70
C PHE A 124 -23.64 -6.34 -13.31
N LEU A 125 -22.33 -6.34 -13.51
CA LEU A 125 -21.46 -5.19 -13.21
C LEU A 125 -21.82 -3.97 -14.06
N LEU A 126 -22.07 -4.15 -15.37
CA LEU A 126 -22.52 -3.08 -16.24
C LEU A 126 -23.81 -2.43 -15.70
N LYS A 127 -24.81 -3.25 -15.34
CA LYS A 127 -26.07 -2.77 -14.77
C LYS A 127 -25.88 -2.03 -13.46
N LYS A 128 -24.96 -2.48 -12.59
CA LYS A 128 -24.64 -1.77 -11.34
C LYS A 128 -24.00 -0.41 -11.60
N ILE A 129 -23.08 -0.31 -12.55
CA ILE A 129 -22.49 0.99 -12.90
C ILE A 129 -23.56 1.93 -13.49
N GLN A 130 -24.38 1.44 -14.43
CA GLN A 130 -25.43 2.23 -15.09
C GLN A 130 -26.50 2.77 -14.12
N ASN A 131 -26.79 2.02 -13.06
CA ASN A 131 -27.77 2.38 -12.04
C ASN A 131 -27.16 3.08 -10.82
N SER A 132 -25.87 3.41 -10.86
CA SER A 132 -25.16 4.03 -9.74
C SER A 132 -25.57 5.48 -9.54
N GLN A 133 -25.44 5.97 -8.30
CA GLN A 133 -25.70 7.38 -7.97
C GLN A 133 -24.78 8.33 -8.76
N LYS A 134 -23.53 7.93 -9.04
CA LYS A 134 -22.59 8.73 -9.84
C LYS A 134 -23.07 8.95 -11.27
N VAL A 135 -23.60 7.90 -11.91
CA VAL A 135 -24.21 8.03 -13.25
C VAL A 135 -25.50 8.84 -13.17
N GLU A 136 -26.35 8.59 -12.17
CA GLU A 136 -27.64 9.29 -12.03
C GLU A 136 -27.48 10.81 -11.84
N ASN A 137 -26.43 11.23 -11.14
CA ASN A 137 -26.09 12.63 -10.85
C ASN A 137 -25.17 13.27 -11.91
N SER A 138 -24.76 12.54 -12.95
CA SER A 138 -23.93 13.07 -14.03
C SER A 138 -24.73 13.96 -15.00
N GLU A 139 -24.04 14.73 -15.84
CA GLU A 139 -24.66 15.57 -16.86
C GLU A 139 -25.58 14.76 -17.78
N SER A 140 -26.71 15.36 -18.20
CA SER A 140 -27.79 14.65 -18.90
C SER A 140 -27.33 13.86 -20.14
N SER A 141 -26.43 14.42 -20.95
CA SER A 141 -25.87 13.77 -22.13
C SER A 141 -25.00 12.57 -21.78
N LEU A 142 -24.09 12.72 -20.82
CA LEU A 142 -23.19 11.66 -20.36
C LEU A 142 -23.98 10.54 -19.67
N LYS A 143 -24.99 10.89 -18.87
CA LYS A 143 -25.91 9.94 -18.23
C LYS A 143 -26.62 9.06 -19.25
N GLU A 144 -27.19 9.66 -20.30
CA GLU A 144 -27.89 8.91 -21.36
C GLU A 144 -26.92 8.01 -22.14
N GLN A 145 -25.72 8.52 -22.45
CA GLN A 145 -24.66 7.73 -23.07
C GLN A 145 -24.31 6.50 -22.22
N LEU A 146 -24.05 6.68 -20.92
CA LEU A 146 -23.64 5.58 -20.04
C LEU A 146 -24.76 4.57 -19.79
N LYS A 147 -26.02 5.02 -19.66
CA LYS A 147 -27.18 4.12 -19.49
C LYS A 147 -27.42 3.20 -20.69
N ASN A 148 -27.04 3.65 -21.89
CA ASN A 148 -27.18 2.88 -23.12
C ASN A 148 -25.88 2.21 -23.57
N ALA A 149 -24.77 2.47 -22.88
CA ALA A 149 -23.47 1.92 -23.24
C ALA A 149 -23.44 0.39 -23.04
N THR A 150 -22.76 -0.30 -23.96
CA THR A 150 -22.48 -1.74 -23.85
C THR A 150 -21.23 -2.02 -23.02
N ASP A 151 -20.40 -1.01 -22.79
CA ASP A 151 -19.16 -1.07 -22.02
C ASP A 151 -18.84 0.30 -21.39
N ILE A 152 -18.06 0.31 -20.32
CA ILE A 152 -17.71 1.52 -19.57
C ILE A 152 -16.21 1.52 -19.29
N THR A 153 -15.55 2.63 -19.64
CA THR A 153 -14.10 2.80 -19.50
C THR A 153 -13.71 3.52 -18.21
N PHE A 154 -12.43 3.44 -17.82
CA PHE A 154 -11.92 4.21 -16.68
C PHE A 154 -12.04 5.73 -16.91
N GLN A 155 -11.96 6.17 -18.17
CA GLN A 155 -12.18 7.56 -18.54
C GLN A 155 -13.62 7.97 -18.22
N ASN A 156 -14.62 7.14 -18.57
CA ASN A 156 -16.01 7.43 -18.23
C ASN A 156 -16.24 7.55 -16.72
N LEU A 157 -15.59 6.71 -15.91
CA LEU A 157 -15.66 6.84 -14.45
C LEU A 157 -15.06 8.16 -13.97
N LYS A 158 -13.92 8.57 -14.54
CA LYS A 158 -13.30 9.86 -14.24
C LYS A 158 -14.23 11.02 -14.62
N ASP A 159 -14.90 10.96 -15.77
CA ASP A 159 -15.79 12.00 -16.28
C ASP A 159 -17.03 12.20 -15.38
N ILE A 160 -17.55 11.15 -14.77
CA ILE A 160 -18.64 11.24 -13.77
C ILE A 160 -18.14 11.56 -12.34
N GLY A 161 -16.87 11.96 -12.21
CA GLY A 161 -16.27 12.37 -10.94
C GLY A 161 -16.07 11.23 -9.94
N CYS A 162 -15.83 10.01 -10.42
CA CYS A 162 -15.32 8.94 -9.57
C CYS A 162 -13.85 9.19 -9.20
N PHE A 163 -13.47 8.73 -8.03
CA PHE A 163 -12.07 8.74 -7.60
C PHE A 163 -11.24 7.73 -8.42
N PRO A 164 -9.90 7.77 -8.34
CA PRO A 164 -9.07 6.75 -8.98
C PRO A 164 -9.47 5.32 -8.55
N LEU A 165 -9.71 4.46 -9.55
CA LEU A 165 -9.96 3.03 -9.37
C LEU A 165 -8.78 2.27 -9.97
N LYS A 166 -8.18 1.35 -9.21
CA LYS A 166 -7.09 0.49 -9.67
C LYS A 166 -7.43 -1.00 -9.50
N ILE A 167 -7.23 -1.80 -10.53
CA ILE A 167 -7.60 -3.22 -10.54
C ILE A 167 -6.38 -4.05 -10.92
N VAL A 168 -6.14 -5.14 -10.20
CA VAL A 168 -5.00 -6.05 -10.46
C VAL A 168 -5.47 -7.35 -11.07
N ALA A 169 -4.83 -7.78 -12.15
CA ALA A 169 -4.94 -9.11 -12.75
C ALA A 169 -3.55 -9.75 -12.87
N SER A 170 -3.50 -11.06 -13.08
CA SER A 170 -2.24 -11.77 -13.30
C SER A 170 -2.11 -12.14 -14.77
N ASP A 171 -1.01 -11.75 -15.41
CA ASP A 171 -0.67 -12.18 -16.76
C ASP A 171 0.21 -13.43 -16.70
N VAL A 172 -0.36 -14.57 -17.08
CA VAL A 172 0.35 -15.86 -17.04
C VAL A 172 1.38 -15.99 -18.17
N THR A 173 1.30 -15.17 -19.21
CA THR A 173 2.24 -15.21 -20.35
C THR A 173 3.53 -14.45 -20.02
N SER A 174 3.42 -13.34 -19.30
CA SER A 174 4.58 -12.56 -18.84
C SER A 174 5.01 -12.86 -17.41
N HIS A 175 4.23 -13.67 -16.68
CA HIS A 175 4.43 -14.02 -15.26
C HIS A 175 4.46 -12.79 -14.33
N LYS A 176 3.63 -11.79 -14.62
CA LYS A 176 3.61 -10.51 -13.89
C LYS A 176 2.19 -10.06 -13.53
N ALA A 177 2.10 -9.23 -12.49
CA ALA A 177 0.89 -8.48 -12.21
C ALA A 177 0.66 -7.41 -13.29
N VAL A 178 -0.58 -7.25 -13.69
CA VAL A 178 -1.07 -6.16 -14.56
C VAL A 178 -1.97 -5.28 -13.72
N VAL A 179 -1.68 -3.97 -13.73
CA VAL A 179 -2.48 -2.96 -13.05
C VAL A 179 -3.26 -2.19 -14.09
N TYR A 180 -4.58 -2.10 -13.91
CA TYR A 180 -5.47 -1.26 -14.69
C TYR A 180 -5.87 -0.01 -13.89
N PRO A 181 -5.98 1.16 -14.52
CA PRO A 181 -5.57 1.46 -15.90
C PRO A 181 -4.04 1.27 -16.10
N GLN A 182 -3.63 0.86 -17.29
CA GLN A 182 -2.22 0.55 -17.60
C GLN A 182 -1.56 1.73 -18.33
N GLY A 183 -0.46 2.25 -17.78
CA GLY A 183 0.28 3.38 -18.34
C GLY A 183 -0.17 4.74 -17.79
N GLU A 184 0.33 5.82 -18.40
CA GLU A 184 0.02 7.20 -18.03
C GLU A 184 -0.81 7.89 -19.12
N GLY A 185 -1.58 8.92 -18.75
CA GLY A 185 -2.37 9.73 -19.69
C GLY A 185 -3.78 9.20 -19.96
N GLU A 186 -4.48 9.86 -20.89
CA GLU A 186 -5.89 9.57 -21.21
C GLU A 186 -6.06 8.24 -21.97
N GLU A 187 -5.06 7.81 -22.75
CA GLU A 187 -5.09 6.53 -23.46
C GLU A 187 -5.17 5.34 -22.49
N ALA A 188 -4.47 5.42 -21.34
CA ALA A 188 -4.52 4.42 -20.29
C ALA A 188 -5.93 4.26 -19.69
N LEU A 189 -6.72 5.35 -19.71
CA LEU A 189 -8.07 5.39 -19.16
C LEU A 189 -9.12 4.88 -20.15
N ASN A 190 -8.80 4.78 -21.44
CA ASN A 190 -9.68 4.27 -22.49
C ASN A 190 -9.72 2.72 -22.53
N TYR A 191 -9.68 2.09 -21.36
CA TYR A 191 -9.77 0.64 -21.20
C TYR A 191 -11.05 0.29 -20.43
N SER A 192 -11.68 -0.83 -20.79
CA SER A 192 -12.91 -1.32 -20.17
C SER A 192 -12.69 -1.67 -18.69
N VAL A 193 -13.43 -1.01 -17.81
CA VAL A 193 -13.43 -1.32 -16.37
C VAL A 193 -13.97 -2.71 -16.12
N ILE A 194 -15.02 -3.09 -16.86
CA ILE A 194 -15.67 -4.39 -16.70
C ILE A 194 -14.72 -5.49 -17.15
N LYS A 195 -13.97 -5.29 -18.23
CA LYS A 195 -12.95 -6.24 -18.68
C LYS A 195 -11.80 -6.37 -17.67
N ALA A 196 -11.36 -5.26 -17.06
CA ALA A 196 -10.36 -5.28 -16.00
C ALA A 196 -10.84 -6.09 -14.77
N VAL A 197 -12.06 -5.83 -14.28
CA VAL A 197 -12.66 -6.61 -13.19
C VAL A 197 -12.83 -8.08 -13.60
N ARG A 198 -13.29 -8.35 -14.83
CA ARG A 198 -13.46 -9.71 -15.37
C ARG A 198 -12.14 -10.48 -15.41
N ALA A 199 -11.03 -9.83 -15.79
CA ALA A 199 -9.71 -10.43 -15.74
C ALA A 199 -9.28 -10.69 -14.28
N SER A 200 -9.46 -9.70 -13.40
CA SER A 200 -9.11 -9.78 -11.97
C SER A 200 -9.82 -10.91 -11.20
N ILE A 201 -11.01 -11.33 -11.65
CA ILE A 201 -11.80 -12.43 -11.05
C ILE A 201 -11.75 -13.74 -11.87
N SER A 202 -10.87 -13.82 -12.88
CA SER A 202 -10.74 -15.01 -13.75
C SER A 202 -10.02 -16.15 -13.04
N TYR A 203 -10.64 -16.69 -12.01
CA TYR A 203 -10.04 -17.76 -11.21
C TYR A 203 -9.78 -19.00 -12.08
N PRO A 204 -8.53 -19.50 -12.17
CA PRO A 204 -8.18 -20.61 -13.05
C PRO A 204 -9.07 -21.83 -12.86
N PHE A 205 -9.42 -22.49 -13.97
CA PHE A 205 -10.30 -23.66 -14.03
C PHE A 205 -11.77 -23.40 -13.68
N VAL A 206 -12.12 -22.29 -13.02
CA VAL A 206 -13.51 -21.90 -12.77
C VAL A 206 -13.98 -20.97 -13.90
N PHE A 207 -13.33 -19.83 -14.03
CA PHE A 207 -13.63 -18.84 -15.06
C PHE A 207 -12.64 -18.96 -16.21
N THR A 208 -13.12 -18.76 -17.44
CA THR A 208 -12.24 -18.64 -18.60
C THR A 208 -11.31 -17.43 -18.42
N PRO A 209 -10.03 -17.55 -18.81
CA PRO A 209 -9.11 -16.43 -18.78
C PRO A 209 -9.56 -15.36 -19.79
N VAL A 210 -9.22 -14.11 -19.51
CA VAL A 210 -9.41 -13.01 -20.47
C VAL A 210 -8.20 -12.98 -21.39
N ILE A 211 -8.44 -13.15 -22.69
CA ILE A 211 -7.39 -13.11 -23.71
C ILE A 211 -7.32 -11.69 -24.32
N GLU A 212 -6.12 -11.11 -24.32
CA GLU A 212 -5.85 -9.76 -24.86
C GLU A 212 -4.62 -9.75 -25.74
N GLY A 213 -4.82 -9.81 -27.07
CA GLY A 213 -3.71 -10.06 -27.99
C GLY A 213 -3.04 -11.38 -27.61
N ASP A 214 -1.75 -11.33 -27.29
CA ASP A 214 -0.98 -12.49 -26.87
C ASP A 214 -1.04 -12.75 -25.35
N ARG A 215 -1.67 -11.85 -24.56
CA ARG A 215 -1.75 -11.99 -23.11
C ARG A 215 -2.89 -12.90 -22.69
N VAL A 216 -2.63 -13.73 -21.69
CA VAL A 216 -3.63 -14.57 -21.03
C VAL A 216 -3.73 -14.09 -19.59
N LEU A 217 -4.88 -13.51 -19.25
CA LEU A 217 -5.11 -12.87 -17.97
C LEU A 217 -6.01 -13.73 -17.10
N VAL A 218 -5.58 -13.92 -15.85
CA VAL A 218 -6.29 -14.67 -14.81
C VAL A 218 -6.40 -13.83 -13.54
N ASP A 219 -7.04 -14.39 -12.52
CA ASP A 219 -7.25 -13.75 -11.23
C ASP A 219 -5.97 -13.11 -10.67
N GLY A 220 -6.11 -11.87 -10.18
CA GLY A 220 -4.98 -11.09 -9.69
C GLY A 220 -4.31 -11.70 -8.46
N GLY A 221 -5.02 -12.54 -7.70
CA GLY A 221 -4.50 -13.20 -6.50
C GLY A 221 -3.32 -14.12 -6.77
N LEU A 222 -3.11 -14.59 -8.01
CA LEU A 222 -1.91 -15.38 -8.34
C LEU A 222 -0.61 -14.56 -8.32
N SER A 223 -0.70 -13.24 -8.53
CA SER A 223 0.47 -12.36 -8.57
C SER A 223 0.52 -11.42 -7.37
N SER A 224 -0.62 -10.87 -6.94
CA SER A 224 -0.74 -10.05 -5.75
C SER A 224 -2.19 -10.01 -5.27
N ASN A 225 -2.46 -10.71 -4.16
CA ASN A 225 -3.80 -10.77 -3.58
C ASN A 225 -4.15 -9.44 -2.88
N LEU A 226 -3.21 -8.88 -2.12
CA LEU A 226 -3.28 -7.57 -1.47
C LEU A 226 -2.28 -6.58 -2.13
N PRO A 227 -2.71 -5.81 -3.15
CA PRO A 227 -1.81 -5.01 -3.96
C PRO A 227 -1.48 -3.66 -3.32
N VAL A 228 -0.79 -3.67 -2.18
CA VAL A 228 -0.45 -2.48 -1.37
C VAL A 228 0.33 -1.38 -2.11
N PHE A 229 0.95 -1.71 -3.24
CA PHE A 229 1.72 -0.79 -4.07
C PHE A 229 0.87 0.15 -4.93
N LEU A 230 -0.43 -0.10 -5.09
CA LEU A 230 -1.28 0.57 -6.09
C LEU A 230 -1.25 2.09 -6.01
N PHE A 231 -1.20 2.68 -4.82
CA PHE A 231 -1.30 4.13 -4.62
C PHE A 231 0.02 4.79 -4.24
N LYS A 232 1.17 4.13 -4.45
CA LYS A 232 2.47 4.65 -4.02
C LYS A 232 2.79 6.02 -4.62
N GLU A 233 2.40 6.26 -5.87
CA GLU A 233 2.61 7.56 -6.52
C GLU A 233 1.69 8.64 -5.98
N GLU A 234 0.41 8.33 -5.76
CA GLU A 234 -0.55 9.24 -5.16
C GLU A 234 -0.14 9.61 -3.73
N GLN A 235 0.28 8.64 -2.93
CA GLN A 235 0.85 8.85 -1.61
C GLN A 235 2.06 9.79 -1.64
N ARG A 236 2.95 9.66 -2.63
CA ARG A 236 4.09 10.58 -2.80
C ARG A 236 3.66 12.01 -3.10
N LYS A 237 2.54 12.20 -3.80
CA LYS A 237 2.02 13.52 -4.20
C LYS A 237 1.29 14.24 -3.07
N ASN A 238 0.42 13.53 -2.34
CA ASN A 238 -0.50 14.16 -1.37
C ASN A 238 -0.35 13.65 0.08
N SER A 239 0.57 12.73 0.33
CA SER A 239 0.85 12.16 1.66
C SER A 239 -0.38 11.60 2.38
N LYS A 240 -1.46 11.25 1.65
CA LYS A 240 -2.64 10.61 2.25
C LYS A 240 -2.36 9.14 2.56
N PRO A 241 -2.86 8.62 3.67
CA PRO A 241 -2.63 7.23 4.06
C PRO A 241 -3.33 6.25 3.11
N VAL A 242 -2.76 5.06 2.98
CA VAL A 242 -3.42 3.91 2.37
C VAL A 242 -3.89 3.00 3.50
N ILE A 243 -5.12 2.54 3.44
CA ILE A 243 -5.68 1.53 4.34
C ILE A 243 -5.91 0.27 3.51
N ALA A 244 -5.15 -0.77 3.84
CA ALA A 244 -5.21 -2.08 3.18
C ALA A 244 -6.02 -3.04 4.05
N PHE A 245 -7.10 -3.58 3.51
CA PHE A 245 -7.99 -4.54 4.18
C PHE A 245 -7.58 -5.96 3.80
N ASP A 246 -6.90 -6.63 4.71
CA ASP A 246 -6.22 -7.91 4.52
C ASP A 246 -7.07 -9.06 5.08
N LEU A 247 -7.49 -9.99 4.22
CA LEU A 247 -8.32 -11.14 4.61
C LEU A 247 -7.42 -12.36 4.84
N TYR A 248 -7.15 -12.69 6.11
CA TYR A 248 -6.31 -13.84 6.42
C TYR A 248 -7.10 -14.95 7.10
N SER A 249 -6.74 -16.19 6.77
CA SER A 249 -7.31 -17.38 7.43
C SER A 249 -6.70 -17.51 8.81
N GLN A 250 -7.51 -17.71 9.86
CA GLN A 250 -6.99 -18.07 11.17
C GLN A 250 -6.41 -19.48 11.09
N ASP A 251 -5.08 -19.59 11.09
CA ASP A 251 -4.40 -20.88 11.19
C ASP A 251 -4.93 -21.67 12.38
N ASN A 252 -5.41 -22.89 12.12
CA ASN A 252 -5.30 -23.95 13.10
C ASN A 252 -3.97 -24.66 12.82
N PRO A 253 -3.00 -24.68 13.76
CA PRO A 253 -1.83 -25.52 13.60
C PRO A 253 -2.28 -26.98 13.47
N LYS A 254 -2.18 -27.50 12.25
CA LYS A 254 -2.22 -28.91 11.82
C LYS A 254 -2.94 -29.87 12.77
N SER A 255 -4.20 -30.19 12.49
CA SER A 255 -4.70 -31.52 12.83
C SER A 255 -4.17 -32.52 11.79
N SER A 256 -3.62 -33.62 12.31
CA SER A 256 -2.87 -34.65 11.62
C SER A 256 -3.63 -35.31 10.45
N HIS A 257 -3.10 -35.22 9.24
CA HIS A 257 -3.35 -36.25 8.24
C HIS A 257 -2.18 -37.24 8.22
N THR A 258 -2.37 -38.30 8.99
CA THR A 258 -1.74 -39.58 8.74
C THR A 258 -2.32 -40.20 7.46
N LYS A 259 -1.42 -40.73 6.62
CA LYS A 259 -1.60 -41.58 5.42
C LYS A 259 -2.00 -40.92 4.08
N HIS A 260 -1.09 -41.12 3.13
CA HIS A 260 -1.07 -40.70 1.73
C HIS A 260 -2.28 -41.14 0.88
N LYS A 261 -2.91 -40.16 0.21
CA LYS A 261 -3.25 -40.15 -1.24
C LYS A 261 -3.74 -38.74 -1.61
N TYR A 262 -2.82 -37.86 -2.02
CA TYR A 262 -3.19 -36.56 -2.61
C TYR A 262 -3.65 -36.82 -4.06
N GLU A 263 -4.92 -36.52 -4.37
CA GLU A 263 -5.41 -36.57 -5.75
C GLU A 263 -4.88 -35.34 -6.52
N PHE A 264 -4.56 -35.50 -7.82
CA PHE A 264 -3.97 -34.42 -8.63
C PHE A 264 -4.82 -33.15 -8.66
N GLY A 265 -6.15 -33.28 -8.76
CA GLY A 265 -7.05 -32.12 -8.71
C GLY A 265 -7.03 -31.39 -7.38
N GLN A 266 -6.99 -32.14 -6.27
CA GLN A 266 -6.88 -31.57 -4.92
C GLN A 266 -5.51 -30.90 -4.71
N PHE A 267 -4.44 -31.50 -5.25
CA PHE A 267 -3.10 -30.91 -5.24
C PHE A 267 -3.06 -29.56 -5.97
N CYS A 268 -3.60 -29.47 -7.19
CA CYS A 268 -3.64 -28.23 -7.95
C CYS A 268 -4.49 -27.15 -7.26
N ALA A 269 -5.65 -27.53 -6.70
CA ALA A 269 -6.53 -26.61 -5.98
C ALA A 269 -5.88 -26.08 -4.70
N ASP A 270 -5.23 -26.95 -3.92
CA ASP A 270 -4.53 -26.55 -2.70
C ASP A 270 -3.28 -25.72 -3.01
N MET A 271 -2.57 -26.03 -4.10
CA MET A 271 -1.43 -25.22 -4.57
C MET A 271 -1.87 -23.81 -4.97
N LEU A 272 -2.93 -23.68 -5.78
CA LEU A 272 -3.48 -22.38 -6.15
C LEU A 272 -3.98 -21.61 -4.93
N SER A 273 -4.70 -22.27 -4.02
CA SER A 273 -5.17 -21.65 -2.78
C SER A 273 -4.00 -21.20 -1.92
N THR A 274 -2.94 -22.00 -1.83
CA THR A 274 -1.72 -21.65 -1.09
C THR A 274 -1.03 -20.45 -1.71
N ILE A 275 -0.87 -20.39 -3.03
CA ILE A 275 -0.23 -19.25 -3.71
C ILE A 275 -1.01 -17.97 -3.39
N ILE A 276 -2.34 -18.00 -3.50
CA ILE A 276 -3.20 -16.84 -3.26
C ILE A 276 -3.20 -16.44 -1.78
N ASP A 277 -3.31 -17.41 -0.86
CA ASP A 277 -3.39 -17.14 0.58
C ASP A 277 -2.01 -16.80 1.20
N SER A 278 -0.89 -17.12 0.54
CA SER A 278 0.49 -16.91 1.05
C SER A 278 1.30 -15.82 0.33
N SER A 279 0.83 -15.26 -0.79
CA SER A 279 1.63 -14.35 -1.64
C SER A 279 2.07 -13.06 -0.95
N ASP A 280 1.39 -12.63 0.11
CA ASP A 280 1.52 -11.25 0.60
C ASP A 280 2.32 -11.08 1.89
N ASP A 281 2.85 -12.16 2.48
CA ASP A 281 3.61 -12.07 3.73
C ASP A 281 4.88 -11.22 3.63
N LEU A 282 5.54 -11.24 2.46
CA LEU A 282 6.77 -10.48 2.23
C LEU A 282 6.49 -8.99 1.99
N LEU A 283 5.45 -8.65 1.21
CA LEU A 283 5.14 -7.25 0.86
C LEU A 283 4.60 -6.44 2.05
N ARG A 284 3.92 -7.10 3.00
CA ARG A 284 3.40 -6.50 4.25
C ARG A 284 4.48 -5.82 5.11
N SER A 285 5.74 -6.24 5.00
CA SER A 285 6.85 -5.73 5.84
C SER A 285 7.65 -4.58 5.21
N VAL A 286 7.37 -4.25 3.94
CA VAL A 286 8.24 -3.40 3.11
C VAL A 286 7.55 -2.12 2.63
N THR A 287 6.22 -1.99 2.75
CA THR A 287 5.51 -0.78 2.30
C THR A 287 5.29 0.23 3.42
N ASP A 288 6.02 1.34 3.36
CA ASP A 288 5.85 2.48 4.26
C ASP A 288 4.45 3.11 4.09
N LYS A 289 3.87 3.62 5.19
CA LYS A 289 2.61 4.41 5.20
C LYS A 289 1.36 3.66 4.71
N VAL A 290 1.36 2.33 4.80
CA VAL A 290 0.18 1.48 4.57
C VAL A 290 -0.32 0.95 5.90
N TYR A 291 -1.57 1.27 6.24
CA TYR A 291 -2.23 0.76 7.44
C TYR A 291 -2.95 -0.54 7.12
N HIS A 292 -2.43 -1.64 7.67
CA HIS A 292 -2.99 -2.98 7.46
C HIS A 292 -4.08 -3.28 8.48
N VAL A 293 -5.32 -3.36 8.00
CA VAL A 293 -6.45 -3.84 8.78
C VAL A 293 -6.62 -5.32 8.51
N ARG A 294 -6.19 -6.13 9.48
CA ARG A 294 -6.26 -7.59 9.37
C ARG A 294 -7.62 -8.10 9.80
N VAL A 295 -8.32 -8.77 8.90
CA VAL A 295 -9.64 -9.34 9.13
C VAL A 295 -9.53 -10.86 9.28
N PRO A 296 -9.79 -11.41 10.46
CA PRO A 296 -9.72 -12.85 10.67
C PRO A 296 -10.91 -13.57 10.03
N ILE A 297 -10.61 -14.44 9.07
CA ILE A 297 -11.58 -15.31 8.41
C ILE A 297 -11.51 -16.72 9.02
N PRO A 298 -12.66 -17.36 9.35
CA PRO A 298 -12.66 -18.74 9.84
C PRO A 298 -12.06 -19.70 8.81
N ALA A 299 -11.22 -20.63 9.26
CA ALA A 299 -10.58 -21.64 8.39
C ALA A 299 -11.57 -22.54 7.63
N SER A 300 -12.82 -22.63 8.10
CA SER A 300 -13.90 -23.35 7.40
C SER A 300 -14.32 -22.66 6.10
N VAL A 301 -14.09 -21.35 5.95
CA VAL A 301 -14.51 -20.58 4.78
C VAL A 301 -13.39 -20.53 3.75
N LYS A 302 -13.53 -21.34 2.69
CA LYS A 302 -12.60 -21.36 1.58
C LYS A 302 -12.97 -20.33 0.51
N THR A 303 -11.98 -19.84 -0.22
CA THR A 303 -12.13 -18.83 -1.29
C THR A 303 -13.12 -19.28 -2.40
N LEU A 304 -13.18 -20.59 -2.66
CA LEU A 304 -14.03 -21.22 -3.70
C LEU A 304 -15.29 -21.91 -3.14
N ASP A 305 -15.69 -21.61 -1.90
CA ASP A 305 -16.92 -22.15 -1.33
C ASP A 305 -18.13 -21.28 -1.72
N PHE A 306 -18.54 -21.38 -2.98
CA PHE A 306 -19.65 -20.58 -3.52
C PHE A 306 -21.03 -20.94 -2.94
N SER A 307 -21.10 -22.00 -2.14
CA SER A 307 -22.29 -22.49 -1.44
C SER A 307 -22.52 -21.89 -0.05
N ILE A 308 -21.74 -20.87 0.35
CA ILE A 308 -21.95 -20.23 1.66
C ILE A 308 -23.34 -19.57 1.75
N ASP A 309 -24.02 -19.81 2.87
CA ASP A 309 -25.34 -19.25 3.11
C ASP A 309 -25.30 -17.73 3.39
N VAL A 310 -26.48 -17.13 3.45
CA VAL A 310 -26.65 -15.69 3.73
C VAL A 310 -26.15 -15.34 5.13
N GLU A 311 -26.38 -16.21 6.11
CA GLU A 311 -25.99 -15.98 7.52
C GLU A 311 -24.46 -15.91 7.67
N LEU A 312 -23.73 -16.80 7.02
CA LEU A 312 -22.29 -16.82 7.02
C LEU A 312 -21.71 -15.61 6.27
N ARG A 313 -22.33 -15.19 5.16
CA ARG A 313 -21.95 -13.94 4.47
C ARG A 313 -22.16 -12.71 5.35
N GLU A 314 -23.27 -12.66 6.09
CA GLU A 314 -23.54 -11.60 7.05
C GLU A 314 -22.53 -11.65 8.23
N ASN A 315 -22.16 -12.83 8.72
CA ASN A 315 -21.11 -12.99 9.73
C ASN A 315 -19.75 -12.44 9.25
N LEU A 316 -19.38 -12.75 8.01
CA LEU A 316 -18.15 -12.22 7.39
C LEU A 316 -18.18 -10.70 7.34
N PHE A 317 -19.31 -10.10 6.95
CA PHE A 317 -19.51 -8.65 7.00
C PHE A 317 -19.24 -8.09 8.40
N TYR A 318 -19.88 -8.64 9.44
CA TYR A 318 -19.67 -8.16 10.81
C TYR A 318 -18.23 -8.36 11.30
N ARG A 319 -17.53 -9.43 10.89
CA ARG A 319 -16.12 -9.62 11.22
C ARG A 319 -15.24 -8.50 10.65
N GLY A 320 -15.44 -8.16 9.38
CA GLY A 320 -14.74 -7.05 8.74
C GLY A 320 -15.02 -5.71 9.41
N TYR A 321 -16.29 -5.47 9.77
CA TYR A 321 -16.70 -4.29 10.52
C TYR A 321 -15.99 -4.20 11.88
N SER A 322 -16.08 -5.24 12.70
CA SER A 322 -15.49 -5.26 14.04
C SER A 322 -13.97 -5.12 14.01
N ALA A 323 -13.28 -5.86 13.12
CA ALA A 323 -11.83 -5.78 13.00
C ALA A 323 -11.37 -4.35 12.62
N THR A 324 -12.06 -3.72 11.67
CA THR A 324 -11.76 -2.36 11.23
C THR A 324 -12.09 -1.33 12.30
N ALA A 325 -13.24 -1.46 12.97
CA ALA A 325 -13.63 -0.55 14.05
C ALA A 325 -12.62 -0.59 15.21
N SER A 326 -12.18 -1.78 15.62
CA SER A 326 -11.14 -1.95 16.65
C SER A 326 -9.80 -1.34 16.22
N PHE A 327 -9.37 -1.62 14.99
CA PHE A 327 -8.14 -1.04 14.44
C PHE A 327 -8.19 0.49 14.43
N LEU A 328 -9.28 1.06 13.91
CA LEU A 328 -9.44 2.50 13.78
C LEU A 328 -9.61 3.18 15.14
N ALA A 329 -10.28 2.56 16.12
CA ALA A 329 -10.39 3.12 17.46
C ALA A 329 -9.02 3.35 18.13
N LEU A 330 -8.03 2.52 17.82
CA LEU A 330 -6.66 2.65 18.33
C LEU A 330 -5.85 3.71 17.58
N ASN A 331 -6.03 3.81 16.26
CA ASN A 331 -5.20 4.64 15.38
C ASN A 331 -5.78 6.04 15.11
N LEU A 332 -7.11 6.18 14.98
CA LEU A 332 -7.78 7.43 14.64
C LEU A 332 -7.63 8.55 15.66
N PRO A 333 -7.61 8.32 16.99
CA PRO A 333 -7.39 9.41 17.94
C PRO A 333 -6.07 10.14 17.70
N GLN A 334 -5.04 9.45 17.20
CA GLN A 334 -3.77 10.08 16.80
C GLN A 334 -3.94 10.87 15.50
N TRP A 335 -4.65 10.32 14.51
CA TRP A 335 -4.89 11.00 13.22
C TRP A 335 -5.83 12.21 13.34
N LYS A 336 -6.84 12.14 14.22
CA LYS A 336 -7.86 13.20 14.42
C LYS A 336 -7.40 14.30 15.37
N LYS A 337 -6.50 14.03 16.33
CA LYS A 337 -5.93 15.06 17.21
C LYS A 337 -4.93 15.97 16.49
N ALA A 338 -4.50 15.59 15.28
CA ALA A 338 -3.58 16.38 14.48
C ALA A 338 -4.25 17.65 13.93
N THR A 339 -4.22 18.70 14.73
CA THR A 339 -4.75 20.04 14.46
C THR A 339 -3.82 20.89 13.59
N ASN A 340 -2.54 20.53 13.53
CA ASN A 340 -1.53 21.20 12.71
C ASN A 340 -0.70 20.20 11.88
N THR A 341 0.02 20.71 10.87
CA THR A 341 0.84 19.89 9.96
C THR A 341 1.87 19.02 10.69
N ILE A 342 2.43 19.51 11.80
CA ILE A 342 3.46 18.78 12.54
C ILE A 342 2.87 17.53 13.19
N GLU A 343 1.70 17.65 13.82
CA GLU A 343 1.00 16.52 14.41
C GLU A 343 0.56 15.49 13.35
N GLN A 344 0.25 15.93 12.13
CA GLN A 344 -0.05 15.01 11.02
C GLN A 344 1.19 14.23 10.60
N LEU A 345 2.34 14.88 10.51
CA LEU A 345 3.62 14.22 10.22
C LEU A 345 3.98 13.23 11.34
N GLN A 346 3.78 13.60 12.61
CA GLN A 346 4.03 12.72 13.75
C GLN A 346 3.08 11.52 13.76
N ALA A 347 1.80 11.72 13.44
CA ALA A 347 0.82 10.65 13.37
C ALA A 347 1.08 9.66 12.21
N LEU A 348 1.72 10.13 11.13
CA LEU A 348 2.08 9.31 9.98
C LEU A 348 3.38 8.51 10.16
N HIS A 349 4.28 8.99 11.02
CA HIS A 349 5.61 8.41 11.20
C HIS A 349 5.78 7.80 12.60
N ALA A 350 5.80 8.61 13.65
CA ALA A 350 5.96 8.12 15.01
C ALA A 350 5.49 9.14 16.05
N PRO A 351 4.92 8.71 17.19
CA PRO A 351 4.60 9.64 18.26
C PRO A 351 5.88 10.22 18.91
N PRO A 352 5.88 11.49 19.36
CA PRO A 352 7.08 12.17 19.88
C PRO A 352 7.81 11.46 21.02
N TYR A 353 7.08 10.70 21.85
CA TYR A 353 7.68 9.99 22.99
C TYR A 353 8.63 8.85 22.58
N LEU A 354 8.51 8.33 21.35
CA LEU A 354 9.45 7.33 20.80
C LEU A 354 10.69 7.96 20.15
N VAL A 355 10.57 9.21 19.68
CA VAL A 355 11.62 9.89 18.90
C VAL A 355 12.48 10.83 19.74
N LYS A 356 11.85 11.63 20.61
CA LYS A 356 12.55 12.64 21.44
C LYS A 356 13.65 12.05 22.34
N PRO A 357 13.54 10.84 22.93
CA PRO A 357 14.63 10.24 23.70
C PRO A 357 15.91 10.03 22.88
N THR A 358 15.78 9.61 21.62
CA THR A 358 16.94 9.43 20.73
C THR A 358 17.58 10.76 20.38
N LEU A 359 16.78 11.79 20.06
CA LEU A 359 17.28 13.16 19.82
C LEU A 359 18.05 13.72 21.01
N LYS A 360 17.54 13.50 22.23
CA LYS A 360 18.20 13.86 23.48
C LYS A 360 19.53 13.11 23.65
N THR A 361 19.56 11.82 23.35
CA THR A 361 20.75 10.98 23.48
C THR A 361 21.85 11.42 22.52
N ILE A 362 21.50 11.71 21.26
CA ILE A 362 22.44 12.23 20.25
C ILE A 362 23.10 13.52 20.74
N VAL A 363 22.30 14.49 21.23
CA VAL A 363 22.84 15.76 21.74
C VAL A 363 23.75 15.53 22.93
N ARG A 364 23.33 14.71 23.90
CA ARG A 364 24.11 14.43 25.10
C ARG A 364 25.45 13.79 24.74
N GLU A 365 25.43 12.75 23.92
CA GLU A 365 26.63 12.02 23.51
C GLU A 365 27.62 12.93 22.78
N ILE A 366 27.13 13.79 21.88
CA ILE A 366 27.98 14.77 21.17
C ILE A 366 28.54 15.81 22.14
N GLU A 367 27.74 16.38 23.05
CA GLU A 367 28.23 17.34 24.05
C GLU A 367 29.21 16.71 25.06
N GLU A 368 29.12 15.40 25.35
CA GLU A 368 30.02 14.67 26.25
C GLU A 368 31.32 14.22 25.57
N SER A 369 31.24 13.80 24.31
CA SER A 369 32.39 13.29 23.54
C SER A 369 33.11 14.36 22.73
N THR A 370 32.57 15.58 22.67
CA THR A 370 33.18 16.73 21.99
C THR A 370 33.15 17.97 22.87
N ASN A 371 33.80 19.05 22.45
CA ASN A 371 33.73 20.36 23.14
C ASN A 371 32.56 21.24 22.69
N LEU A 372 31.61 20.69 21.90
CA LEU A 372 30.47 21.46 21.42
C LEU A 372 29.52 21.85 22.57
N ARG A 373 28.92 23.03 22.45
CA ARG A 373 27.95 23.55 23.44
C ARG A 373 26.68 24.04 22.77
N ASN A 374 25.60 24.05 23.56
CA ASN A 374 24.26 24.50 23.15
C ASN A 374 23.76 23.76 21.90
N CYS A 375 24.02 22.46 21.87
CA CYS A 375 23.62 21.61 20.76
C CYS A 375 22.10 21.41 20.78
N ARG A 376 21.50 21.46 19.60
CA ARG A 376 20.07 21.23 19.36
C ARG A 376 19.95 20.17 18.30
N SER A 377 18.94 19.32 18.40
CA SER A 377 18.69 18.30 17.38
C SER A 377 17.23 18.25 16.98
N TYR A 378 17.00 18.01 15.70
CA TYR A 378 15.66 17.94 15.14
C TYR A 378 15.61 17.08 13.89
N ILE A 379 14.42 16.66 13.55
CA ILE A 379 14.16 15.87 12.35
C ILE A 379 13.22 16.66 11.46
N MET A 380 13.66 16.83 10.22
CA MET A 380 12.83 17.38 9.16
C MET A 380 12.21 16.25 8.36
N LEU A 381 10.88 16.25 8.22
CA LEU A 381 10.15 15.29 7.43
C LEU A 381 9.55 15.92 6.17
N PRO A 382 9.48 15.16 5.06
CA PRO A 382 8.87 15.61 3.82
C PRO A 382 7.37 15.95 4.00
N LYS A 383 6.95 17.10 3.46
CA LYS A 383 5.56 17.57 3.38
C LYS A 383 5.09 17.71 1.91
N GLU A 384 3.77 17.85 1.68
CA GLU A 384 3.16 18.36 0.43
C GLU A 384 3.91 19.60 -0.13
N GLU A 385 3.84 19.81 -1.45
CA GLU A 385 4.44 20.97 -2.16
C GLU A 385 5.97 21.12 -2.08
N ASN A 386 6.71 20.01 -2.18
CA ASN A 386 8.18 20.03 -2.27
C ASN A 386 8.87 20.77 -1.11
N ARG A 387 8.38 20.58 0.12
CA ARG A 387 8.98 21.14 1.34
C ARG A 387 9.33 20.07 2.38
N PHE A 388 10.16 20.47 3.32
CA PHE A 388 10.39 19.84 4.61
C PHE A 388 9.75 20.66 5.72
N ALA A 389 9.31 20.01 6.80
CA ALA A 389 8.93 20.67 8.03
C ALA A 389 9.63 20.03 9.22
N ILE A 390 9.96 20.82 10.25
CA ILE A 390 10.47 20.28 11.52
C ILE A 390 9.34 19.50 12.19
N ALA A 391 9.48 18.18 12.28
CA ALA A 391 8.47 17.30 12.86
C ALA A 391 8.79 16.93 14.31
N TYR A 392 10.07 16.83 14.65
CA TYR A 392 10.54 16.51 15.99
C TYR A 392 11.73 17.39 16.34
N GLN A 393 11.82 17.81 17.60
CA GLN A 393 12.88 18.71 18.06
C GLN A 393 13.27 18.45 19.52
N TYR A 394 14.49 18.84 19.87
CA TYR A 394 15.04 18.84 21.21
C TYR A 394 15.89 20.09 21.44
N LYS A 395 15.69 20.77 22.58
CA LYS A 395 16.29 22.07 22.95
C LYS A 395 15.98 23.23 21.98
N MET A 396 14.85 23.17 21.28
CA MET A 396 14.40 24.23 20.36
C MET A 396 13.10 24.90 20.78
N ASP A 397 12.48 24.54 21.90
CA ASP A 397 11.09 24.91 22.20
C ASP A 397 10.83 26.43 22.27
N GLU A 398 11.86 27.24 22.52
CA GLU A 398 11.79 28.72 22.55
C GLU A 398 12.38 29.38 21.29
N ASP A 399 12.90 28.60 20.34
CA ASP A 399 13.57 29.15 19.17
C ASP A 399 12.55 29.68 18.13
N PRO A 400 12.80 30.82 17.45
CA PRO A 400 11.84 31.41 16.52
C PRO A 400 11.60 30.61 15.23
N ASP A 401 12.36 29.54 15.03
CA ASP A 401 12.42 28.73 13.81
C ASP A 401 11.85 27.32 13.97
N VAL A 402 11.22 27.01 15.10
CA VAL A 402 10.53 25.73 15.35
C VAL A 402 9.47 25.38 14.32
N ASP A 403 8.90 26.39 13.66
CA ASP A 403 7.83 26.27 12.66
C ASP A 403 8.35 26.26 11.21
N TRP A 404 9.67 26.14 11.02
CA TRP A 404 10.27 26.26 9.70
C TRP A 404 9.80 25.22 8.71
N GLN A 405 9.56 25.73 7.51
CA GLN A 405 9.37 24.94 6.32
C GLN A 405 10.41 25.36 5.29
N ILE A 406 11.18 24.38 4.84
CA ILE A 406 12.31 24.57 3.91
C ILE A 406 11.98 23.89 2.60
N ASP A 407 12.24 24.56 1.48
CA ASP A 407 12.07 23.98 0.14
C ASP A 407 13.04 22.81 -0.06
N ARG A 408 12.62 21.69 -0.66
CA ARG A 408 13.51 20.56 -0.93
C ARG A 408 14.58 20.88 -1.99
N ASN A 409 14.35 21.91 -2.80
CA ASN A 409 15.32 22.47 -3.75
C ASN A 409 16.25 23.51 -3.11
N ASN A 410 16.17 23.71 -1.78
CA ASN A 410 17.15 24.48 -1.03
C ASN A 410 18.58 24.02 -1.39
N LYS A 411 19.44 24.96 -1.76
CA LYS A 411 20.86 24.71 -2.04
C LYS A 411 21.71 24.80 -0.77
N GLY A 412 21.13 24.40 0.36
CA GLY A 412 21.76 24.40 1.67
C GLY A 412 21.70 23.03 2.31
N ALA A 413 22.06 22.97 3.59
CA ALA A 413 22.30 21.71 4.30
C ALA A 413 21.17 20.69 4.19
N TRP A 414 19.91 21.13 4.19
CA TRP A 414 18.77 20.21 4.14
C TRP A 414 18.50 19.71 2.72
N GLY A 415 18.31 20.62 1.77
CA GLY A 415 17.97 20.22 0.40
C GLY A 415 19.11 19.47 -0.30
N GLU A 416 20.36 19.86 -0.06
CA GLU A 416 21.52 19.14 -0.62
C GLU A 416 21.71 17.79 0.06
N SER A 417 21.56 17.69 1.39
CA SER A 417 21.61 16.40 2.08
C SER A 417 20.56 15.42 1.57
N TRP A 418 19.36 15.91 1.26
CA TRP A 418 18.32 15.10 0.64
C TRP A 418 18.64 14.65 -0.79
N ARG A 419 19.03 15.59 -1.66
CA ARG A 419 19.26 15.29 -3.09
C ARG A 419 20.50 14.45 -3.31
N GLU A 420 21.60 14.82 -2.66
CA GLU A 420 22.88 14.14 -2.79
C GLU A 420 22.99 12.91 -1.89
N ARG A 421 22.02 12.72 -0.98
CA ARG A 421 21.94 11.57 -0.04
C ARG A 421 23.20 11.48 0.84
N LYS A 422 23.71 12.63 1.25
CA LYS A 422 24.99 12.79 1.97
C LYS A 422 24.84 13.68 3.20
N PHE A 423 25.83 13.62 4.07
CA PHE A 423 25.96 14.60 5.14
C PHE A 423 26.31 15.97 4.56
N PHE A 424 25.86 17.04 5.21
CA PHE A 424 26.27 18.40 4.89
C PHE A 424 26.60 19.19 6.14
N LEU A 425 27.57 20.10 5.98
CA LEU A 425 27.97 21.06 7.01
C LEU A 425 27.75 22.47 6.45
N LEU A 426 27.04 23.31 7.20
CA LEU A 426 26.67 24.65 6.76
C LEU A 426 27.08 25.71 7.79
N ASN A 427 27.76 26.74 7.28
CA ASN A 427 28.06 27.95 8.04
C ASN A 427 26.85 28.89 8.01
N VAL A 428 26.27 29.17 9.17
CA VAL A 428 25.11 30.07 9.31
C VAL A 428 25.43 31.50 8.86
N LYS A 429 26.69 31.94 8.93
CA LYS A 429 27.10 33.27 8.42
C LYS A 429 26.88 33.38 6.91
N ASN A 430 27.25 32.37 6.15
CA ASN A 430 27.07 32.35 4.69
C ASN A 430 25.58 32.39 4.33
N LEU A 431 24.77 31.63 5.07
CA LEU A 431 23.31 31.65 4.92
C LEU A 431 22.72 33.05 5.19
N LYS A 432 23.25 33.78 6.19
CA LYS A 432 22.84 35.15 6.53
C LYS A 432 23.26 36.20 5.51
N GLN A 433 24.40 36.01 4.86
CA GLN A 433 24.92 36.94 3.85
C GLN A 433 24.19 36.81 2.50
N GLU A 434 23.96 35.58 2.04
CA GLU A 434 23.38 35.32 0.72
C GLU A 434 22.16 34.37 0.77
N PRO A 435 21.04 34.73 1.42
CA PRO A 435 19.86 33.86 1.57
C PRO A 435 19.32 33.29 0.24
N SER A 436 19.37 34.08 -0.84
CA SER A 436 18.86 33.71 -2.15
C SER A 436 19.63 32.55 -2.79
N VAL A 437 20.93 32.41 -2.50
CA VAL A 437 21.73 31.27 -2.99
C VAL A 437 21.16 29.96 -2.45
N PHE A 438 20.71 29.98 -1.19
CA PHE A 438 20.11 28.83 -0.52
C PHE A 438 18.61 28.67 -0.82
N ASN A 439 18.02 29.45 -1.72
CA ASN A 439 16.56 29.48 -1.93
C ASN A 439 15.78 29.77 -0.63
N MET A 440 16.30 30.69 0.19
CA MET A 440 15.66 31.15 1.42
C MET A 440 15.37 32.64 1.37
N THR A 441 14.25 33.04 1.98
CA THR A 441 13.88 34.44 2.12
C THR A 441 14.59 35.07 3.32
N LYS A 442 14.85 36.39 3.26
CA LYS A 442 15.42 37.13 4.40
C LYS A 442 14.63 36.95 5.72
N PRO A 443 13.29 36.95 5.73
CA PRO A 443 12.52 36.66 6.94
C PRO A 443 12.78 35.26 7.52
N GLN A 444 12.92 34.23 6.69
CA GLN A 444 13.25 32.87 7.17
C GLN A 444 14.62 32.87 7.85
N VAL A 445 15.63 33.45 7.22
CA VAL A 445 16.99 33.52 7.76
C VAL A 445 17.07 34.38 9.04
N ASN A 446 16.23 35.40 9.17
CA ASN A 446 16.18 36.22 10.38
C ASN A 446 15.59 35.50 11.59
N LYS A 447 14.85 34.40 11.38
CA LYS A 447 14.37 33.55 12.48
C LYS A 447 15.50 32.68 13.06
N ILE A 448 16.63 32.49 12.37
CA ILE A 448 17.74 31.66 12.88
C ILE A 448 18.31 32.33 14.14
N PRO A 449 18.31 31.66 15.31
CA PRO A 449 18.94 32.18 16.51
C PRO A 449 20.38 32.67 16.27
N LYS A 450 20.79 33.75 16.95
CA LYS A 450 22.10 34.38 16.73
C LYS A 450 23.27 33.52 17.20
N ASP A 451 23.01 32.66 18.18
CA ASP A 451 23.96 31.72 18.74
C ASP A 451 24.20 30.53 17.82
N ARG A 452 23.29 30.17 16.91
CA ARG A 452 23.56 29.11 15.92
C ARG A 452 24.63 29.54 14.91
N LYS A 453 25.71 28.77 14.84
CA LYS A 453 26.88 29.03 13.98
C LYS A 453 27.06 27.95 12.91
N THR A 454 26.88 26.69 13.30
CA THR A 454 27.09 25.54 12.42
C THR A 454 25.89 24.63 12.46
N ILE A 455 25.48 24.16 11.27
CA ILE A 455 24.40 23.20 11.06
C ILE A 455 25.00 21.96 10.41
N VAL A 456 24.73 20.79 10.99
CA VAL A 456 25.13 19.48 10.48
C VAL A 456 23.88 18.70 10.12
N THR A 457 23.79 18.17 8.91
CA THR A 457 22.66 17.33 8.47
C THR A 457 23.13 15.94 8.07
N VAL A 458 22.31 14.95 8.39
CA VAL A 458 22.50 13.55 7.99
C VAL A 458 21.16 12.99 7.49
N PRO A 459 21.13 12.31 6.32
CA PRO A 459 19.93 11.67 5.82
C PRO A 459 19.51 10.47 6.67
N ILE A 460 18.20 10.29 6.84
CA ILE A 460 17.61 9.11 7.47
C ILE A 460 17.06 8.21 6.35
N PHE A 461 17.68 7.06 6.14
CA PHE A 461 17.23 6.05 5.17
C PHE A 461 16.34 5.01 5.84
N ASN A 462 15.46 4.37 5.07
CA ASN A 462 14.70 3.20 5.49
C ASN A 462 15.57 1.95 5.37
N TRP A 463 16.22 1.54 6.46
CA TRP A 463 17.11 0.38 6.47
C TRP A 463 16.30 -0.92 6.58
N LYS A 464 16.69 -1.97 5.82
CA LYS A 464 16.05 -3.29 5.92
C LYS A 464 16.42 -4.06 7.19
N THR A 465 17.58 -3.76 7.78
CA THR A 465 18.06 -4.39 9.03
C THR A 465 19.08 -3.46 9.69
N ILE A 466 19.00 -3.27 11.01
CA ILE A 466 19.92 -2.39 11.78
C ILE A 466 21.37 -2.95 11.79
N THR A 467 21.54 -4.24 11.45
CA THR A 467 22.77 -5.02 11.66
C THR A 467 23.76 -5.03 10.49
N GLU A 468 23.51 -4.32 9.39
CA GLU A 468 24.37 -4.37 8.20
C GLU A 468 25.43 -3.27 8.08
N ILE A 469 25.43 -2.25 8.95
CA ILE A 469 26.43 -1.17 8.89
C ILE A 469 27.56 -1.51 9.86
N THR A 470 28.70 -1.97 9.32
CA THR A 470 29.91 -2.21 10.11
C THR A 470 30.62 -0.90 10.44
N GLU A 471 31.51 -0.89 11.45
CA GLU A 471 32.37 0.29 11.70
C GLU A 471 33.20 0.67 10.47
N GLU A 472 33.59 -0.32 9.66
CA GLU A 472 34.34 -0.12 8.42
C GLU A 472 33.50 0.58 7.33
N ASP A 473 32.19 0.32 7.29
CA ASP A 473 31.28 1.02 6.39
C ASP A 473 31.03 2.47 6.84
N LEU A 474 30.96 2.70 8.17
CA LEU A 474 30.89 4.03 8.77
C LEU A 474 32.13 4.88 8.45
N GLU A 475 33.33 4.31 8.51
CA GLU A 475 34.56 5.00 8.12
C GLU A 475 34.59 5.32 6.61
N LYS A 476 34.16 4.37 5.76
CA LYS A 476 34.02 4.61 4.30
C LYS A 476 33.00 5.70 3.97
N MET A 477 31.92 5.81 4.76
CA MET A 477 30.94 6.90 4.64
C MET A 477 31.52 8.26 5.01
N ILE A 478 32.38 8.31 6.03
CA ILE A 478 33.05 9.55 6.49
C ILE A 478 34.12 9.99 5.49
N GLN A 479 34.86 9.03 4.89
CA GLN A 479 35.98 9.30 3.98
C GLN A 479 35.59 9.51 2.50
N LEU A 480 34.35 9.20 2.09
CA LEU A 480 33.73 9.61 0.81
C LEU A 480 34.55 9.34 -0.48
N GLU A 481 35.26 8.22 -0.60
CA GLU A 481 36.07 7.93 -1.82
C GLU A 481 35.63 6.73 -2.69
N THR A 482 34.54 6.00 -2.40
CA THR A 482 34.21 4.82 -3.24
C THR A 482 32.84 4.84 -3.92
N THR A 483 32.85 4.73 -5.25
CA THR A 483 31.71 4.65 -6.18
C THR A 483 30.75 3.48 -5.90
N ASN A 484 31.19 2.48 -5.13
CA ASN A 484 30.39 1.30 -4.80
C ASN A 484 29.36 1.54 -3.71
N PHE A 485 29.62 2.42 -2.74
CA PHE A 485 28.71 2.66 -1.63
C PHE A 485 27.51 3.54 -2.02
N GLN A 486 27.72 4.52 -2.91
CA GLN A 486 26.63 5.33 -3.47
C GLN A 486 25.58 4.44 -4.17
N LYS A 487 26.01 3.41 -4.92
CA LYS A 487 25.11 2.43 -5.55
C LYS A 487 24.28 1.64 -4.54
N ILE A 488 24.79 1.43 -3.33
CA ILE A 488 24.08 0.73 -2.26
C ILE A 488 23.01 1.66 -1.68
N ILE A 489 23.39 2.87 -1.26
CA ILE A 489 22.47 3.88 -0.70
C ILE A 489 21.36 4.25 -1.68
N ASP A 490 21.67 4.30 -2.99
CA ASP A 490 20.71 4.74 -3.99
C ASP A 490 19.42 3.91 -4.01
N ASN A 491 19.49 2.65 -3.55
CA ASN A 491 18.38 1.72 -3.47
C ASN A 491 17.47 1.91 -2.24
N TYR A 492 17.87 2.69 -1.22
CA TYR A 492 17.13 2.83 0.04
C TYR A 492 16.30 4.11 0.10
N GLU A 493 15.00 3.99 0.35
CA GLU A 493 14.10 5.15 0.43
C GLU A 493 14.50 6.12 1.56
N LEU A 494 14.45 7.43 1.28
CA LEU A 494 14.71 8.48 2.27
C LEU A 494 13.45 8.78 3.09
N ILE A 495 13.57 8.73 4.41
CA ILE A 495 12.48 9.03 5.35
C ILE A 495 12.47 10.52 5.71
N GLY A 496 13.65 11.06 6.03
CA GLY A 496 13.79 12.42 6.58
C GLY A 496 15.24 12.85 6.70
N ILE A 497 15.46 13.98 7.37
CA ILE A 497 16.80 14.54 7.62
C ILE A 497 16.95 14.77 9.12
N LEU A 498 17.96 14.14 9.72
CA LEU A 498 18.40 14.43 11.08
C LEU A 498 19.34 15.64 11.03
N THR A 499 19.09 16.63 11.87
CA THR A 499 19.89 17.86 11.93
C THR A 499 20.40 18.11 13.34
N LEU A 500 21.64 18.60 13.43
CA LEU A 500 22.28 19.07 14.64
C LEU A 500 22.75 20.52 14.43
N ASP A 501 22.32 21.42 15.31
CA ASP A 501 22.77 22.81 15.32
C ASP A 501 23.64 23.06 16.54
N THR A 502 24.73 23.82 16.38
CA THR A 502 25.66 24.15 17.47
C THR A 502 26.05 25.63 17.46
N ALA A 503 26.46 26.13 18.63
CA ALA A 503 27.00 27.48 18.81
C ALA A 503 28.49 27.62 18.43
N THR A 504 29.11 26.51 18.02
CA THR A 504 30.53 26.44 17.66
C THR A 504 30.71 26.80 16.19
N GLU A 505 31.72 27.61 15.88
CA GLU A 505 32.02 28.06 14.51
C GLU A 505 32.49 26.87 13.64
N ILE A 506 32.14 26.91 12.35
CA ILE A 506 32.36 25.78 11.45
C ILE A 506 33.85 25.46 11.29
N GLU A 507 34.70 26.48 11.36
CA GLU A 507 36.15 26.33 11.22
C GLU A 507 36.73 25.53 12.39
N GLU A 508 36.20 25.72 13.60
CA GLU A 508 36.63 24.95 14.78
C GLU A 508 36.22 23.48 14.68
N VAL A 509 35.01 23.23 14.15
CA VAL A 509 34.53 21.87 13.89
C VAL A 509 35.38 21.17 12.82
N LEU A 510 35.69 21.87 11.72
CA LEU A 510 36.48 21.31 10.61
C LEU A 510 37.95 21.10 10.96
N ASN A 511 38.53 21.96 11.78
CA ASN A 511 39.94 21.86 12.17
C ASN A 511 40.21 20.71 13.16
N SER A 512 39.17 20.17 13.80
CA SER A 512 39.25 19.04 14.70
C SER A 512 38.69 17.78 14.04
N GLN A 513 39.58 17.00 13.38
CA GLN A 513 39.19 15.74 12.74
C GLN A 513 38.47 14.77 13.69
N ASP A 514 38.91 14.72 14.95
CA ASP A 514 38.32 13.87 15.99
C ASP A 514 36.88 14.31 16.33
N MET A 515 36.67 15.61 16.51
CA MET A 515 35.35 16.19 16.76
C MET A 515 34.38 15.90 15.61
N LEU A 516 34.82 16.15 14.37
CA LEU A 516 34.00 15.96 13.18
C LEU A 516 33.60 14.48 13.01
N THR A 517 34.55 13.57 13.19
CA THR A 517 34.34 12.12 13.12
C THR A 517 33.31 11.66 14.16
N GLN A 518 33.45 12.15 15.39
CA GLN A 518 32.57 11.79 16.50
C GLN A 518 31.14 12.30 16.31
N ILE A 519 30.96 13.52 15.78
CA ILE A 519 29.65 14.06 15.39
C ILE A 519 29.01 13.15 14.34
N TYR A 520 29.74 12.82 13.28
CA TYR A 520 29.20 11.98 12.20
C TYR A 520 28.79 10.61 12.70
N ARG A 521 29.67 9.94 13.45
CA ARG A 521 29.40 8.62 14.01
C ARG A 521 28.11 8.62 14.83
N THR A 522 27.98 9.59 15.74
CA THR A 522 26.83 9.69 16.63
C THR A 522 25.53 9.98 15.86
N MET A 523 25.57 10.91 14.90
CA MET A 523 24.41 11.24 14.09
C MET A 523 23.98 10.07 13.19
N MET A 524 24.91 9.32 12.62
CA MET A 524 24.62 8.14 11.79
C MET A 524 23.99 7.00 12.58
N VAL A 525 24.52 6.69 13.76
CA VAL A 525 23.91 5.70 14.67
C VAL A 525 22.51 6.16 15.07
N GLY A 526 22.38 7.44 15.42
CA GLY A 526 21.09 8.07 15.71
C GLY A 526 20.08 7.94 14.57
N ALA A 527 20.48 8.28 13.34
CA ALA A 527 19.65 8.15 12.15
C ALA A 527 19.24 6.70 11.88
N SER A 528 20.14 5.74 12.15
CA SER A 528 19.86 4.31 11.98
C SER A 528 18.84 3.79 12.99
N ILE A 529 18.92 4.22 14.25
CA ILE A 529 17.92 3.90 15.28
C ILE A 529 16.58 4.55 14.91
N LEU A 530 16.60 5.82 14.51
CA LEU A 530 15.40 6.58 14.12
C LEU A 530 14.71 5.99 12.89
N SER A 531 15.45 5.36 11.97
CA SER A 531 14.90 4.66 10.81
C SER A 531 13.84 3.63 11.22
N GLY A 532 14.17 2.76 12.17
CA GLY A 532 13.24 1.72 12.64
C GLY A 532 12.06 2.27 13.43
N THR A 533 12.20 3.43 14.07
CA THR A 533 11.13 4.08 14.83
C THR A 533 10.18 4.88 13.95
N LEU A 534 10.68 5.49 12.87
CA LEU A 534 9.91 6.35 11.95
C LEU A 534 9.25 5.58 10.80
N LYS A 535 9.65 4.31 10.62
CA LYS A 535 8.98 3.32 9.78
C LYS A 535 7.78 2.76 10.53
#